data_AF-A0A956U0U0-F1
#
_entry.id   AF-A0A956U0U0-F1
#
_cell.length_a   1.000
_cell.length_b   1.000
_cell.length_c   1.000
_cell.angle_alpha   90.00
_cell.angle_beta   90.00
_cell.angle_gamma   90.00
#
_symmetry.space_group_name_H-M   'P 1'
#
loop_
_entity.id
_entity.type
_entity.pdbx_description
1 polymer ?
#
loop_
_entity_poly.entity_id
_entity_poly.type
_entity_poly.pdbx_seq_one_letter_code
_entity_poly.pdbx_strand_id
1 'polypeptide(L)'
;MRFTTKLLPLILLSLFASPVFKANAQTYLPVGPQTNVSVNTIIQGGWEPCYSDTYDVHLDADTVLANCTGNRLMLTCLETGSEVIALLAQGERSDVIFDTGNTQDLHIANGVGWYFNDSGLDSWGFVRAGDTVSKNNCDTDASGANDERLCWH
;
A
#
# COMPACT_ATOMS: atom_id res chain seq x y z
N MET A 1 -38.13 -38.63 -54.99
CA MET A 1 -37.62 -38.54 -53.61
C MET A 1 -36.38 -37.65 -53.65
N ARG A 2 -36.50 -36.36 -53.28
CA ARG A 2 -35.41 -35.37 -53.36
C ARG A 2 -34.75 -35.26 -51.98
N PHE A 3 -33.45 -35.53 -51.88
CA PHE A 3 -32.64 -35.25 -50.69
C PHE A 3 -31.90 -33.93 -50.87
N THR A 4 -32.20 -32.96 -50.01
CA THR A 4 -31.53 -31.66 -49.92
C THR A 4 -30.42 -31.73 -48.88
N THR A 5 -29.16 -31.71 -49.32
CA THR A 5 -27.99 -31.64 -48.44
C THR A 5 -27.77 -30.19 -48.01
N LYS A 6 -27.94 -29.89 -46.72
CA LYS A 6 -27.64 -28.57 -46.13
C LYS A 6 -26.14 -28.47 -45.84
N LEU A 7 -25.48 -27.48 -46.46
CA LEU A 7 -24.12 -27.04 -46.08
C LEU A 7 -24.19 -26.27 -44.75
N LEU A 8 -23.40 -26.69 -43.75
CA LEU A 8 -23.16 -25.91 -42.53
C LEU A 8 -21.96 -24.95 -42.73
N PRO A 9 -21.98 -23.74 -42.17
CA PRO A 9 -20.87 -22.80 -42.27
C PRO A 9 -19.77 -23.15 -41.26
N LEU A 10 -18.52 -23.10 -41.71
CA LEU A 10 -17.33 -23.25 -40.87
C LEU A 10 -17.10 -21.91 -40.13
N ILE A 11 -17.38 -21.88 -38.83
CA ILE A 11 -17.07 -20.72 -37.97
C ILE A 11 -15.57 -20.77 -37.64
N LEU A 12 -14.80 -19.82 -38.17
CA LEU A 12 -13.40 -19.60 -37.81
C LEU A 12 -13.36 -18.92 -36.43
N LEU A 13 -13.02 -19.67 -35.38
CA LEU A 13 -12.83 -19.14 -34.04
C LEU A 13 -11.46 -18.45 -33.96
N SER A 14 -11.40 -17.11 -34.06
CA SER A 14 -10.14 -16.38 -33.87
C SER A 14 -9.76 -16.41 -32.39
N LEU A 15 -8.69 -17.11 -32.04
CA LEU A 15 -8.05 -17.00 -30.73
C LEU A 15 -7.43 -15.60 -30.58
N PHE A 16 -8.11 -14.71 -29.87
CA PHE A 16 -7.46 -13.54 -29.29
C PHE A 16 -6.55 -14.04 -28.15
N ALA A 17 -5.24 -14.07 -28.40
CA ALA A 17 -4.27 -14.23 -27.33
C ALA A 17 -4.26 -12.92 -26.51
N SER A 18 -5.06 -12.87 -25.45
CA SER A 18 -4.96 -11.81 -24.45
C SER A 18 -3.61 -11.92 -23.75
N PRO A 19 -2.86 -10.81 -23.55
CA PRO A 19 -1.72 -10.84 -22.66
C PRO A 19 -2.23 -11.21 -21.26
N VAL A 20 -1.79 -12.37 -20.76
CA VAL A 20 -1.97 -12.73 -19.35
C VAL A 20 -1.07 -11.79 -18.57
N PHE A 21 -1.65 -10.75 -17.96
CA PHE A 21 -0.96 -10.01 -16.90
C PHE A 21 -0.72 -11.00 -15.76
N LYS A 22 0.50 -11.52 -15.66
CA LYS A 22 0.94 -12.20 -14.45
C LYS A 22 1.03 -11.14 -13.36
N ALA A 23 0.00 -11.04 -12.55
CA ALA A 23 0.16 -10.45 -11.22
C ALA A 23 1.20 -11.32 -10.49
N ASN A 24 2.42 -10.82 -10.31
CA ASN A 24 3.33 -11.44 -9.35
C ASN A 24 2.71 -11.20 -7.98
N ALA A 25 2.30 -12.27 -7.31
CA ALA A 25 1.84 -12.17 -5.93
C ALA A 25 2.99 -11.64 -5.06
N GLN A 26 2.73 -10.66 -4.21
CA GLN A 26 3.72 -10.22 -3.22
C GLN A 26 4.16 -11.41 -2.36
N THR A 27 5.48 -11.57 -2.21
CA THR A 27 6.11 -12.61 -1.39
C THR A 27 6.77 -12.04 -0.14
N TYR A 28 7.15 -10.77 -0.15
CA TYR A 28 7.62 -10.06 1.03
C TYR A 28 6.43 -9.42 1.76
N LEU A 29 5.89 -10.12 2.76
CA LEU A 29 4.70 -9.71 3.51
C LEU A 29 5.02 -9.68 5.02
N PRO A 30 5.89 -8.76 5.49
CA PRO A 30 6.21 -8.66 6.91
C PRO A 30 4.97 -8.31 7.74
N VAL A 31 5.00 -8.71 9.01
CA VAL A 31 4.00 -8.38 10.04
C VAL A 31 4.63 -7.34 10.97
N GLY A 32 3.92 -6.24 11.18
CA GLY A 32 4.41 -5.09 11.94
C GLY A 32 5.44 -4.24 11.21
N PRO A 33 5.83 -3.09 11.80
CA PRO A 33 6.88 -2.23 11.26
C PRO A 33 8.21 -2.98 11.12
N GLN A 34 8.98 -2.65 10.08
CA GLN A 34 10.31 -3.20 9.82
C GLN A 34 11.31 -2.07 9.64
N THR A 35 12.49 -2.21 10.20
CA THR A 35 13.59 -1.24 10.05
C THR A 35 14.74 -1.82 9.26
N ASN A 36 15.54 -0.95 8.62
CA ASN A 36 16.78 -1.32 7.92
C ASN A 36 16.57 -2.38 6.81
N VAL A 37 15.52 -2.21 6.00
CA VAL A 37 15.19 -3.15 4.91
C VAL A 37 15.78 -2.66 3.60
N SER A 38 16.51 -3.51 2.88
CA SER A 38 17.02 -3.17 1.55
C SER A 38 15.88 -2.96 0.54
N VAL A 39 15.96 -1.94 -0.31
CA VAL A 39 15.01 -1.71 -1.42
C VAL A 39 14.89 -2.95 -2.30
N ASN A 40 16.01 -3.63 -2.57
CA ASN A 40 16.00 -4.85 -3.37
C ASN A 40 15.15 -5.98 -2.74
N THR A 41 15.02 -6.02 -1.40
CA THR A 41 14.18 -7.01 -0.71
C THR A 41 12.71 -6.82 -1.05
N ILE A 42 12.22 -5.57 -1.08
CA ILE A 42 10.81 -5.30 -1.38
C ILE A 42 10.52 -5.47 -2.88
N ILE A 43 11.43 -5.06 -3.78
CA ILE A 43 11.26 -5.23 -5.22
C ILE A 43 11.25 -6.71 -5.61
N GLN A 44 12.20 -7.51 -5.10
CA GLN A 44 12.19 -8.97 -5.29
C GLN A 44 10.98 -9.62 -4.59
N GLY A 45 10.47 -8.96 -3.55
CA GLY A 45 9.24 -9.28 -2.85
C GLY A 45 7.96 -8.98 -3.63
N GLY A 46 8.04 -8.43 -4.84
CA GLY A 46 6.90 -8.11 -5.70
C GLY A 46 6.25 -6.74 -5.43
N TRP A 47 6.88 -5.87 -4.65
CA TRP A 47 6.42 -4.50 -4.46
C TRP A 47 6.89 -3.61 -5.61
N GLU A 48 6.04 -2.67 -6.02
CA GLU A 48 6.37 -1.66 -7.02
C GLU A 48 6.16 -0.26 -6.42
N PRO A 49 7.08 0.69 -6.63
CA PRO A 49 6.87 2.06 -6.21
C PRO A 49 5.77 2.70 -7.05
N CYS A 50 4.79 3.30 -6.39
CA CYS A 50 3.65 3.96 -7.03
C CYS A 50 3.57 5.45 -6.71
N TYR A 51 4.20 5.91 -5.63
CA TYR A 51 4.32 7.31 -5.25
C TYR A 51 5.59 7.51 -4.43
N SER A 52 6.19 8.70 -4.53
CA SER A 52 7.32 9.11 -3.69
C SER A 52 7.35 10.63 -3.62
N ASP A 53 7.63 11.16 -2.43
CA ASP A 53 7.88 12.59 -2.23
C ASP A 53 8.86 12.81 -1.08
N THR A 54 9.26 14.07 -0.87
CA THR A 54 10.05 14.50 0.27
C THR A 54 9.17 15.14 1.36
N TYR A 55 9.64 15.15 2.61
CA TYR A 55 8.88 15.65 3.77
C TYR A 55 8.60 17.17 3.77
N ASP A 56 9.15 17.91 2.80
CA ASP A 56 8.82 19.32 2.56
C ASP A 56 7.58 19.51 1.68
N VAL A 57 6.99 18.43 1.16
CA VAL A 57 5.74 18.44 0.41
C VAL A 57 4.59 17.94 1.28
N HIS A 58 3.51 18.71 1.31
CA HIS A 58 2.27 18.33 1.98
C HIS A 58 1.64 17.11 1.31
N LEU A 59 1.27 16.12 2.12
CA LEU A 59 0.63 14.90 1.65
C LEU A 59 -0.75 15.18 1.03
N ASP A 60 -0.88 14.90 -0.27
CA ASP A 60 -2.18 14.76 -0.94
C ASP A 60 -2.55 13.26 -1.03
N ALA A 61 -3.33 12.80 -0.06
CA ALA A 61 -3.76 11.40 0.01
C ALA A 61 -4.53 10.94 -1.24
N ASP A 62 -5.36 11.80 -1.84
CA ASP A 62 -6.12 11.45 -3.05
C ASP A 62 -5.18 11.17 -4.23
N THR A 63 -4.15 12.02 -4.41
CA THR A 63 -3.12 11.81 -5.44
C THR A 63 -2.34 10.51 -5.19
N VAL A 64 -1.95 10.24 -3.94
CA VAL A 64 -1.25 8.97 -3.60
C VAL A 64 -2.15 7.77 -3.90
N LEU A 65 -3.41 7.80 -3.47
CA LEU A 65 -4.34 6.69 -3.60
C LEU A 65 -4.78 6.45 -5.05
N ALA A 66 -4.77 7.48 -5.90
CA ALA A 66 -5.01 7.36 -7.34
C ALA A 66 -3.83 6.71 -8.08
N ASN A 67 -2.59 6.96 -7.66
CA ASN A 67 -1.39 6.36 -8.25
C ASN A 67 -1.13 4.94 -7.73
N CYS A 68 -1.31 4.74 -6.43
CA CYS A 68 -1.12 3.46 -5.76
C CYS A 68 -2.43 2.67 -5.74
N THR A 69 -2.74 1.92 -6.81
CA THR A 69 -4.05 1.22 -6.97
C THR A 69 -4.07 -0.22 -6.46
N GLY A 70 -2.95 -0.72 -5.93
CA GLY A 70 -2.83 -2.10 -5.43
C GLY A 70 -3.79 -2.43 -4.29
N ASN A 71 -4.14 -3.71 -4.18
CA ASN A 71 -4.94 -4.25 -3.06
C ASN A 71 -4.19 -4.21 -1.73
N ARG A 72 -2.87 -4.05 -1.77
CA ARG A 72 -2.01 -3.87 -0.60
C ARG A 72 -1.21 -2.58 -0.76
N LEU A 73 -0.94 -1.93 0.36
CA LEU A 73 -0.13 -0.73 0.44
C LEU A 73 1.03 -0.96 1.39
N MET A 74 2.17 -0.34 1.07
CA MET A 74 3.34 -0.26 1.92
C MET A 74 3.73 1.20 2.05
N LEU A 75 3.75 1.73 3.26
CA LEU A 75 4.31 3.04 3.56
C LEU A 75 5.78 2.84 3.92
N THR A 76 6.66 3.67 3.37
CA THR A 76 8.11 3.57 3.56
C THR A 76 8.72 4.93 3.87
N CYS A 77 9.71 4.97 4.76
CA CYS A 77 10.65 6.07 4.93
C CYS A 77 11.99 5.66 4.31
N LEU A 78 12.29 6.21 3.14
CA LEU A 78 13.53 5.99 2.41
C LEU A 78 14.24 7.33 2.24
N GLU A 79 15.45 7.45 2.80
CA GLU A 79 16.28 8.64 2.59
C GLU A 79 16.69 8.76 1.11
N THR A 80 16.66 9.98 0.57
CA THR A 80 17.01 10.25 -0.83
C THR A 80 18.42 9.73 -1.15
N GLY A 81 18.51 8.82 -2.14
CA GLY A 81 19.78 8.22 -2.55
C GLY A 81 20.20 7.00 -1.74
N SER A 82 19.45 6.59 -0.73
CA SER A 82 19.67 5.34 0.02
C SER A 82 19.16 4.12 -0.74
N GLU A 83 19.82 2.98 -0.56
CA GLU A 83 19.31 1.66 -0.96
C GLU A 83 18.69 0.89 0.23
N VAL A 84 18.66 1.51 1.41
CA VAL A 84 18.13 0.96 2.66
C VAL A 84 16.96 1.82 3.13
N ILE A 85 15.79 1.20 3.19
CA ILE A 85 14.56 1.75 3.77
C ILE A 85 14.74 1.76 5.29
N ALA A 86 14.70 2.95 5.87
CA ALA A 86 14.87 3.15 7.30
C ALA A 86 13.73 2.50 8.09
N LEU A 87 12.50 2.67 7.58
CA LEU A 87 11.28 2.17 8.21
C LEU A 87 10.22 1.86 7.15
N LEU A 88 9.50 0.75 7.30
CA LEU A 88 8.32 0.44 6.50
C LEU A 88 7.28 -0.34 7.28
N ALA A 89 6.03 -0.30 6.81
CA ALA A 89 4.98 -1.22 7.20
C ALA A 89 4.05 -1.47 6.01
N GLN A 90 3.40 -2.64 5.99
CA GLN A 90 2.47 -3.00 4.91
C GLN A 90 1.20 -3.65 5.44
N GLY A 91 0.11 -3.53 4.67
CA GLY A 91 -1.19 -4.11 5.01
C GLY A 91 -2.11 -4.23 3.79
N GLU A 92 -3.28 -4.82 4.01
CA GLU A 92 -4.38 -4.71 3.02
C GLU A 92 -4.78 -3.25 2.88
N ARG A 93 -5.08 -2.81 1.66
CA ARG A 93 -5.42 -1.42 1.36
C ARG A 93 -6.49 -0.89 2.32
N SER A 94 -7.56 -1.66 2.53
CA SER A 94 -8.68 -1.29 3.39
C SER A 94 -8.29 -1.05 4.85
N ASP A 95 -7.22 -1.70 5.33
CA ASP A 95 -6.71 -1.47 6.68
C ASP A 95 -5.83 -0.23 6.73
N VAL A 96 -4.95 -0.07 5.73
CA VAL A 96 -3.99 1.05 5.68
C VAL A 96 -4.69 2.40 5.50
N ILE A 97 -5.85 2.43 4.84
CA ILE A 97 -6.66 3.64 4.60
C ILE A 97 -7.89 3.72 5.51
N PHE A 98 -7.95 2.90 6.56
CA PHE A 98 -9.09 2.96 7.49
C PHE A 98 -9.12 4.33 8.17
N ASP A 99 -10.17 5.12 7.89
CA ASP A 99 -10.33 6.44 8.49
C ASP A 99 -10.55 6.33 10.00
N THR A 100 -9.62 6.91 10.75
CA THR A 100 -9.62 6.94 12.22
C THR A 100 -10.16 8.28 12.76
N GLY A 101 -10.54 9.19 11.85
CA GLY A 101 -11.05 10.51 12.17
C GLY A 101 -10.04 11.39 12.93
N ASN A 102 -10.57 12.45 13.54
CA ASN A 102 -9.82 13.37 14.38
C ASN A 102 -9.76 12.90 15.84
N THR A 103 -9.47 11.62 16.04
CA THR A 103 -9.30 10.96 17.34
C THR A 103 -7.87 10.44 17.49
N GLN A 104 -7.53 9.89 18.67
CA GLN A 104 -6.26 9.18 18.91
C GLN A 104 -6.39 7.66 18.69
N ASP A 105 -7.51 7.22 18.11
CA ASP A 105 -7.76 5.82 17.84
C ASP A 105 -6.90 5.31 16.68
N LEU A 106 -6.58 4.02 16.74
CA LEU A 106 -5.79 3.31 15.73
C LEU A 106 -6.61 2.15 15.17
N HIS A 107 -6.46 1.89 13.87
CA HIS A 107 -6.91 0.65 13.27
C HIS A 107 -5.81 -0.41 13.35
N ILE A 108 -6.00 -1.41 14.21
CA ILE A 108 -4.99 -2.45 14.43
C ILE A 108 -5.15 -3.57 13.40
N ALA A 109 -4.18 -3.72 12.51
CA ALA A 109 -4.14 -4.78 11.51
C ALA A 109 -2.70 -5.16 11.15
N ASN A 110 -2.47 -6.45 10.88
CA ASN A 110 -1.16 -6.98 10.47
C ASN A 110 0.03 -6.57 11.39
N GLY A 111 -0.18 -6.48 12.71
CA GLY A 111 0.86 -6.07 13.67
C GLY A 111 1.17 -4.57 13.70
N VAL A 112 0.35 -3.76 13.03
CA VAL A 112 0.53 -2.31 12.88
C VAL A 112 -0.70 -1.61 13.46
N GLY A 113 -0.50 -0.47 14.12
CA GLY A 113 -1.56 0.49 14.41
C GLY A 113 -1.59 1.56 13.33
N TRP A 114 -2.55 1.47 12.42
CA TRP A 114 -2.73 2.42 11.32
C TRP A 114 -3.54 3.62 11.78
N TYR A 115 -3.20 4.80 11.26
CA TYR A 115 -4.09 5.94 11.27
C TYR A 115 -4.08 6.61 9.90
N PHE A 116 -5.27 6.90 9.41
CA PHE A 116 -5.51 7.68 8.22
C PHE A 116 -6.62 8.69 8.54
N ASN A 117 -6.46 9.91 8.04
CA ASN A 117 -7.49 10.94 8.02
C ASN A 117 -7.16 11.89 6.87
N ASP A 118 -8.04 11.93 5.86
CA ASP A 118 -7.98 12.82 4.69
C ASP A 118 -8.88 14.06 4.84
N SER A 119 -9.46 14.23 6.03
CA SER A 119 -10.43 15.26 6.33
C SER A 119 -10.19 15.84 7.73
N GLY A 120 -9.25 16.79 7.79
CA GLY A 120 -9.11 17.71 8.92
C GLY A 120 -7.70 17.77 9.50
N LEU A 121 -7.19 16.65 10.01
CA LEU A 121 -5.80 16.57 10.49
C LEU A 121 -4.83 16.27 9.36
N ASP A 122 -5.33 15.76 8.23
CA ASP A 122 -4.61 15.45 6.99
C ASP A 122 -3.32 14.68 7.27
N SER A 123 -3.45 13.57 8.01
CA SER A 123 -2.33 12.78 8.50
C SER A 123 -2.51 11.30 8.18
N TRP A 124 -1.45 10.67 7.70
CA TRP A 124 -1.42 9.24 7.39
C TRP A 124 -0.14 8.62 7.90
N GLY A 125 -0.26 7.53 8.65
CA GLY A 125 0.91 6.87 9.19
C GLY A 125 0.60 5.61 9.95
N PHE A 126 1.59 5.20 10.72
CA PHE A 126 1.50 4.01 11.53
C PHE A 126 2.43 4.03 12.74
N VAL A 127 2.10 3.15 13.69
CA VAL A 127 2.94 2.77 14.84
C VAL A 127 2.95 1.26 15.00
N ARG A 128 3.82 0.73 15.87
CA ARG A 128 3.73 -0.68 16.29
C ARG A 128 2.38 -0.95 16.97
N ALA A 129 1.73 -2.07 16.66
CA ALA A 129 0.48 -2.41 17.35
C ALA A 129 0.67 -2.48 18.87
N GLY A 130 -0.20 -1.79 19.61
CA GLY A 130 -0.15 -1.66 21.07
C GLY A 130 0.46 -0.34 21.57
N ASP A 131 1.12 0.41 20.70
CA ASP A 131 1.57 1.77 20.99
C ASP A 131 0.41 2.78 20.89
N THR A 132 0.57 3.95 21.51
CA THR A 132 -0.36 5.09 21.43
C THR A 132 0.13 6.14 20.43
N VAL A 133 -0.76 7.04 20.02
CA VAL A 133 -0.44 8.19 19.15
C VAL A 133 -0.95 9.49 19.75
N SER A 134 -0.35 10.59 19.31
CA SER A 134 -0.81 11.96 19.57
C SER A 134 -0.88 12.72 18.24
N LYS A 135 -1.99 12.53 17.51
CA LYS A 135 -2.29 13.11 16.20
C LYS A 135 -2.63 14.60 16.32
N ASN A 136 -1.68 15.45 15.95
CA ASN A 136 -1.76 16.92 15.99
C ASN A 136 -1.37 17.56 14.64
N ASN A 137 -1.94 17.07 13.52
CA ASN A 137 -1.44 17.15 12.13
C ASN A 137 -0.43 16.06 11.78
N CYS A 138 0.24 15.51 12.78
CA CYS A 138 1.11 14.36 12.65
C CYS A 138 1.18 13.65 14.00
N ASP A 139 1.72 12.44 14.06
CA ASP A 139 2.00 11.81 15.35
C ASP A 139 3.15 12.56 16.04
N THR A 140 2.86 13.04 17.25
CA THR A 140 3.78 13.78 18.12
C THR A 140 4.09 13.02 19.41
N ASP A 141 3.55 11.80 19.57
CA ASP A 141 3.88 10.95 20.70
C ASP A 141 5.33 10.45 20.59
N ALA A 142 5.95 10.22 21.74
CA ALA A 142 7.31 9.70 21.87
C ALA A 142 7.37 8.53 22.87
N SER A 143 6.24 7.92 23.19
CA SER A 143 6.17 6.70 23.98
C SER A 143 6.36 5.45 23.12
N GLY A 144 6.63 4.28 23.72
CA GLY A 144 6.69 3.02 22.97
C GLY A 144 7.90 2.89 22.02
N ALA A 145 7.70 2.21 20.89
CA ALA A 145 8.74 1.90 19.90
C ALA A 145 8.88 3.06 18.89
N ASN A 146 9.56 4.13 19.30
CA ASN A 146 9.69 5.35 18.49
C ASN A 146 10.42 5.17 17.15
N ASP A 147 11.26 4.15 17.02
CA ASP A 147 11.92 3.78 15.76
C ASP A 147 10.98 3.07 14.78
N GLU A 148 9.74 2.82 15.17
CA GLU A 148 8.71 2.11 14.40
C GLU A 148 7.44 2.96 14.16
N ARG A 149 7.62 4.29 14.17
CA ARG A 149 6.57 5.28 13.92
C ARG A 149 6.85 6.04 12.64
N LEU A 150 5.85 6.18 11.78
CA LEU A 150 5.93 6.94 10.55
C LEU A 150 4.68 7.80 10.40
N CYS A 151 4.86 9.03 9.94
CA CYS A 151 3.79 9.99 9.76
C CYS A 151 4.03 10.85 8.53
N TRP A 152 3.02 10.96 7.66
CA TRP A 152 2.92 11.92 6.57
C TRP A 152 1.80 12.90 6.86
N HIS A 153 2.00 14.17 6.48
CA HIS A 153 1.03 15.25 6.67
C HIS A 153 1.25 16.41 5.68
#